data_AF-A0A1H1JEJ7-F1
#
_entry.id   AF-A0A1H1JEJ7-F1
#
_cell.length_a   1.000
_cell.length_b   1.000
_cell.length_c   1.000
_cell.angle_alpha   90.00
_cell.angle_beta   90.00
_cell.angle_gamma   90.00
#
_symmetry.space_group_name_H-M   'P 1'
#
loop_
_entity.id
_entity.type
_entity.pdbx_description
1 polymer ?
#
loop_
_entity_poly.entity_id
_entity_poly.type
_entity_poly.pdbx_seq_one_letter_code
_entity_poly.pdbx_strand_id
1 'polypeptide(L)'
;MKRILPHLLAAFALSFALLGLAPGAAALAPQSVLEWLHDVYAAEAARIAHGQSLSDAEFLALLTPQTAKLWREAREHPTPDLPEGPTLNAFFGWGVAPGSKVAFVGAAVVLGTVDAPVVLVDLMVKELPRRVVVDVVEDARSWRIANIVYDAGDDFVSFEKRLARH
;
A
#
# COMPACT_ATOMS: atom_id res chain seq x y z
N MET A 1 -27.38 10.43 -80.34
CA MET A 1 -26.43 9.76 -81.26
C MET A 1 -25.21 9.31 -80.47
N LYS A 2 -24.80 8.04 -80.63
CA LYS A 2 -23.45 7.43 -80.49
C LYS A 2 -22.64 7.77 -79.21
N ARG A 3 -22.45 6.82 -78.26
CA ARG A 3 -21.25 5.94 -78.06
C ARG A 3 -19.92 6.72 -78.23
N ILE A 4 -18.90 6.62 -77.36
CA ILE A 4 -17.96 5.50 -77.18
C ILE A 4 -16.97 5.88 -76.02
N LEU A 5 -16.70 4.95 -75.08
CA LEU A 5 -15.55 4.88 -74.13
C LEU A 5 -14.34 4.30 -74.92
N PRO A 6 -13.03 4.66 -74.77
CA PRO A 6 -12.23 4.35 -73.55
C PRO A 6 -10.83 5.04 -73.33
N HIS A 7 -10.18 4.61 -72.24
CA HIS A 7 -8.74 4.63 -71.91
C HIS A 7 -8.09 5.94 -71.41
N LEU A 8 -7.63 5.97 -70.15
CA LEU A 8 -6.22 5.69 -69.80
C LEU A 8 -5.97 5.84 -68.29
N LEU A 9 -5.19 4.90 -67.78
CA LEU A 9 -4.59 4.87 -66.44
C LEU A 9 -3.70 6.09 -66.17
N ALA A 10 -3.77 6.63 -64.96
CA ALA A 10 -2.62 7.24 -64.30
C ALA A 10 -2.74 7.05 -62.78
N ALA A 11 -1.92 6.15 -62.24
CA ALA A 11 -1.75 5.93 -60.82
C ALA A 11 -1.02 7.13 -60.19
N PHE A 12 -1.54 7.65 -59.07
CA PHE A 12 -0.80 8.56 -58.21
C PHE A 12 -0.63 7.90 -56.85
N ALA A 13 0.58 7.41 -56.60
CA ALA A 13 1.01 6.89 -55.32
C ALA A 13 1.15 8.05 -54.33
N LEU A 14 0.41 8.01 -53.22
CA LEU A 14 0.62 8.92 -52.10
C LEU A 14 1.26 8.11 -50.96
N SER A 15 2.59 8.11 -50.92
CA SER A 15 3.37 7.59 -49.81
C SER A 15 3.23 8.53 -48.61
N PHE A 16 2.37 8.17 -47.65
CA PHE A 16 2.39 8.77 -46.32
C PHE A 16 3.51 8.10 -45.51
N ALA A 17 4.67 8.75 -45.46
CA ALA A 17 5.69 8.45 -44.46
C ALA A 17 5.17 8.93 -43.10
N LEU A 18 4.49 8.04 -42.38
CA LEU A 18 4.20 8.23 -40.96
C LEU A 18 5.53 8.14 -40.20
N LEU A 19 6.09 9.31 -39.88
CA LEU A 19 7.11 9.44 -38.85
C LEU A 19 6.59 8.76 -37.58
N GLY A 20 7.26 7.68 -37.19
CA GLY A 20 7.06 7.01 -35.91
C GLY A 20 7.48 7.92 -34.77
N LEU A 21 6.54 8.72 -34.27
CA LEU A 21 6.54 9.14 -32.87
C LEU A 21 6.06 7.94 -32.06
N ALA A 22 7.01 7.09 -31.65
CA ALA A 22 6.76 6.21 -30.52
C ALA A 22 6.34 7.11 -29.35
N PRO A 23 5.19 6.86 -28.67
CA PRO A 23 4.93 7.53 -27.42
C PRO A 23 6.06 7.09 -26.49
N GLY A 24 6.98 8.01 -26.19
CA GLY A 24 7.88 7.84 -25.07
C GLY A 24 6.99 7.58 -23.88
N ALA A 25 7.02 6.35 -23.36
CA ALA A 25 6.39 6.01 -22.10
C ALA A 25 7.01 6.96 -21.08
N ALA A 26 6.28 8.04 -20.76
CA ALA A 26 6.58 8.82 -19.58
C ALA A 26 6.54 7.81 -18.44
N ALA A 27 7.71 7.49 -17.88
CA ALA A 27 7.76 6.73 -16.64
C ALA A 27 6.86 7.49 -15.67
N LEU A 28 5.72 6.90 -15.30
CA LEU A 28 4.82 7.46 -14.30
C LEU A 28 5.70 7.84 -13.12
N ALA A 29 5.58 9.09 -12.66
CA ALA A 29 6.36 9.55 -11.52
C ALA A 29 6.13 8.55 -10.36
N PRO A 30 7.18 8.19 -9.60
CA PRO A 30 7.01 7.33 -8.44
C PRO A 30 5.92 7.91 -7.53
N GLN A 31 4.95 7.09 -7.13
CA GLN A 31 3.89 7.51 -6.21
C GLN A 31 4.54 8.04 -4.93
N SER A 32 4.06 9.18 -4.41
CA SER A 32 4.59 9.69 -3.15
C SER A 32 4.22 8.78 -1.98
N VAL A 33 5.04 8.75 -0.93
CA VAL A 33 4.74 7.94 0.27
C VAL A 33 3.40 8.30 0.91
N LEU A 34 2.99 9.58 0.83
CA LEU A 34 1.73 10.06 1.41
C LEU A 34 0.53 9.57 0.62
N GLU A 35 0.60 9.60 -0.71
CA GLU A 35 -0.45 9.02 -1.58
C GLU A 35 -0.54 7.50 -1.37
N TRP A 36 0.61 6.82 -1.30
CA TRP A 36 0.64 5.38 -1.06
C TRP A 36 0.03 5.01 0.30
N LEU A 37 0.40 5.72 1.38
CA LEU A 37 -0.19 5.48 2.71
C LEU A 37 -1.67 5.83 2.76
N HIS A 38 -2.09 6.90 2.09
CA HIS A 38 -3.51 7.22 1.94
C HIS A 38 -4.27 6.03 1.35
N ASP A 39 -3.80 5.49 0.22
CA ASP A 39 -4.47 4.39 -0.47
C ASP A 39 -4.51 3.12 0.38
N VAL A 40 -3.40 2.77 1.04
CA VAL A 40 -3.32 1.61 1.95
C VAL A 40 -4.30 1.76 3.12
N TYR A 41 -4.27 2.88 3.83
CA TYR A 41 -5.11 3.07 5.02
C TYR A 41 -6.59 3.28 4.68
N ALA A 42 -6.92 3.96 3.60
CA ALA A 42 -8.30 4.14 3.15
C ALA A 42 -8.90 2.79 2.72
N ALA A 43 -8.16 1.98 1.96
CA ALA A 43 -8.59 0.65 1.56
C ALA A 43 -8.81 -0.27 2.78
N GLU A 44 -7.88 -0.24 3.74
CA GLU A 44 -8.00 -1.09 4.93
C GLU A 44 -9.12 -0.62 5.87
N ALA A 45 -9.35 0.70 5.99
CA ALA A 45 -10.47 1.23 6.77
C ALA A 45 -11.82 0.77 6.18
N ALA A 46 -11.96 0.81 4.85
CA ALA A 46 -13.14 0.29 4.16
C ALA A 46 -13.29 -1.22 4.38
N ARG A 47 -12.20 -1.99 4.23
CA ARG A 47 -12.19 -3.44 4.42
C ARG A 47 -12.65 -3.84 5.83
N ILE A 48 -12.10 -3.20 6.86
CA ILE A 48 -12.49 -3.46 8.25
C ILE A 48 -13.94 -3.05 8.51
N ALA A 49 -14.42 -1.93 7.94
CA ALA A 49 -15.82 -1.55 8.07
C ALA A 49 -16.78 -2.62 7.50
N HIS A 50 -16.33 -3.40 6.50
CA HIS A 50 -17.06 -4.53 5.94
C HIS A 50 -16.83 -5.87 6.67
N GLY A 51 -16.12 -5.88 7.80
CA GLY A 51 -15.81 -7.11 8.54
C GLY A 51 -14.81 -8.02 7.83
N GLN A 52 -14.06 -7.48 6.86
CA GLN A 52 -13.06 -8.21 6.10
C GLN A 52 -11.66 -7.96 6.67
N SER A 53 -10.71 -8.79 6.26
CA SER A 53 -9.29 -8.66 6.59
C SER A 53 -8.45 -8.94 5.35
N LEU A 54 -7.23 -8.39 5.29
CA LEU A 54 -6.27 -8.77 4.27
C LEU A 54 -5.94 -10.26 4.39
N SER A 55 -5.69 -10.90 3.25
CA SER A 55 -5.00 -12.19 3.26
C SER A 55 -3.55 -12.00 3.72
N ASP A 56 -2.95 -13.06 4.26
CA ASP A 56 -1.55 -13.05 4.68
C ASP A 56 -0.61 -12.60 3.56
N ALA A 57 -0.88 -13.02 2.31
CA ALA A 57 -0.06 -12.65 1.16
C ALA A 57 -0.14 -11.15 0.84
N GLU A 58 -1.35 -10.57 0.87
CA GLU A 58 -1.54 -9.12 0.67
C GLU A 58 -0.87 -8.34 1.81
N PHE A 59 -1.04 -8.79 3.06
CA PHE A 59 -0.44 -8.14 4.21
C PHE A 59 1.10 -8.20 4.18
N LEU A 60 1.67 -9.38 3.90
CA LEU A 60 3.12 -9.55 3.77
C LEU A 60 3.70 -8.74 2.61
N ALA A 61 2.93 -8.48 1.56
CA ALA A 61 3.35 -7.60 0.46
C ALA A 61 3.40 -6.12 0.87
N LEU A 62 2.83 -5.71 2.01
CA LEU A 62 2.97 -4.34 2.51
C LEU A 62 4.22 -4.17 3.39
N LEU A 63 4.78 -5.26 3.90
CA LEU A 63 5.89 -5.24 4.86
C LEU A 63 7.25 -5.28 4.16
N THR A 64 8.28 -4.74 4.82
CA THR A 64 9.67 -5.03 4.43
C THR A 64 9.96 -6.53 4.60
N PRO A 65 10.96 -7.10 3.88
CA PRO A 65 11.32 -8.51 4.04
C PRO A 65 11.65 -8.91 5.49
N GLN A 66 12.28 -8.00 6.24
CA GLN A 66 12.62 -8.23 7.65
C GLN A 66 11.38 -8.29 8.54
N THR A 67 10.47 -7.32 8.41
CA THR A 67 9.24 -7.27 9.21
C THR A 67 8.29 -8.43 8.84
N ALA A 68 8.22 -8.76 7.54
CA ALA A 68 7.48 -9.93 7.05
C ALA A 68 8.02 -11.25 7.63
N LYS A 69 9.35 -11.38 7.78
CA LYS A 69 9.97 -12.54 8.42
C LYS A 69 9.56 -12.66 9.88
N LEU A 70 9.63 -11.57 10.65
CA LEU A 70 9.23 -11.56 12.06
C LEU A 70 7.75 -11.93 12.25
N TRP A 71 6.87 -11.38 11.41
CA TRP A 71 5.45 -11.73 11.45
C TRP A 71 5.23 -13.22 11.19
N ARG A 72 5.93 -13.83 10.21
CA ARG A 72 5.82 -15.27 9.95
C ARG A 72 6.30 -16.11 11.13
N GLU A 73 7.47 -15.78 11.67
CA GLU A 73 8.05 -16.46 12.85
C GLU A 73 7.08 -16.46 14.03
N ALA A 74 6.39 -15.33 14.27
CA ALA A 74 5.39 -15.20 15.32
C ALA A 74 4.16 -16.12 15.17
N ARG A 75 3.80 -16.51 13.94
CA ARG A 75 2.67 -17.42 13.67
C ARG A 75 3.09 -18.88 13.58
N GLU A 76 4.29 -19.15 13.08
CA GLU A 76 4.85 -20.50 12.96
C GLU A 76 5.33 -21.03 14.32
N HIS A 77 5.86 -20.15 15.17
CA HIS A 77 6.45 -20.48 16.45
C HIS A 77 5.94 -19.53 17.56
N PRO A 78 4.63 -19.54 17.85
CA PRO A 78 4.08 -18.68 18.88
C PRO A 78 4.59 -19.08 20.27
N THR A 79 4.87 -18.09 21.12
CA THR A 79 5.15 -18.33 22.54
C THR A 79 3.90 -18.89 23.23
N PRO A 80 3.97 -20.08 23.88
CA PRO A 80 2.78 -20.83 24.32
C PRO A 80 1.98 -20.19 25.47
N ASP A 81 2.55 -19.19 26.16
CA ASP A 81 1.98 -18.62 27.40
C ASP A 81 1.63 -17.13 27.28
N LEU A 82 1.37 -16.63 26.07
CA LEU A 82 0.84 -15.28 25.93
C LEU A 82 -0.61 -15.24 26.45
N PRO A 83 -0.93 -14.35 27.41
CA PRO A 83 -2.30 -14.20 27.86
C PRO A 83 -3.19 -13.81 26.68
N GLU A 84 -4.48 -14.19 26.73
CA GLU A 84 -5.53 -13.67 25.83
C GLU A 84 -5.64 -12.14 26.05
N GLY A 85 -4.71 -11.41 25.43
CA GLY A 85 -4.65 -9.96 25.44
C GLY A 85 -5.59 -9.37 24.38
N PRO A 86 -5.82 -8.05 24.43
CA PRO A 86 -6.58 -7.38 23.39
C PRO A 86 -5.98 -7.69 22.01
N THR A 87 -6.81 -7.96 21.01
CA THR A 87 -6.32 -8.19 19.65
C THR A 87 -5.69 -6.91 19.10
N LEU A 88 -4.42 -7.00 18.67
CA LEU A 88 -3.75 -5.95 17.94
C LEU A 88 -4.17 -6.00 16.47
N ASN A 89 -4.71 -4.89 15.96
CA ASN A 89 -4.78 -4.70 14.51
C ASN A 89 -3.51 -3.99 14.04
N ALA A 90 -2.86 -4.53 13.00
CA ALA A 90 -1.60 -3.98 12.51
C ALA A 90 -1.69 -2.50 12.12
N PHE A 91 -2.77 -2.06 11.46
CA PHE A 91 -2.91 -0.69 10.97
C PHE A 91 -3.47 0.27 12.02
N PHE A 92 -4.39 -0.20 12.85
CA PHE A 92 -5.21 0.66 13.72
C PHE A 92 -4.95 0.48 15.22
N GLY A 93 -4.04 -0.41 15.59
CA GLY A 93 -3.65 -0.67 16.96
C GLY A 93 -4.66 -1.51 17.74
N TRP A 94 -4.58 -1.41 19.07
CA TRP A 94 -5.33 -2.27 19.99
C TRP A 94 -6.84 -2.03 19.96
N GLY A 95 -7.61 -3.11 20.14
CA GLY A 95 -9.06 -3.07 20.34
C GLY A 95 -9.87 -2.79 19.07
N VAL A 96 -9.24 -2.95 17.91
CA VAL A 96 -9.86 -2.81 16.58
C VAL A 96 -10.07 -4.20 15.98
N ALA A 97 -11.32 -4.65 16.00
CA ALA A 97 -11.74 -5.91 15.39
C ALA A 97 -12.38 -5.67 14.02
N PRO A 98 -12.46 -6.69 13.13
CA PRO A 98 -13.28 -6.62 11.93
C PRO A 98 -14.71 -6.14 12.26
N GLY A 99 -15.24 -5.23 11.44
CA GLY A 99 -16.52 -4.55 11.65
C GLY A 99 -16.43 -3.27 12.47
N SER A 100 -15.25 -2.91 13.00
CA SER A 100 -15.06 -1.63 13.68
C SER A 100 -15.21 -0.45 12.71
N LYS A 101 -15.83 0.64 13.18
CA LYS A 101 -15.85 1.91 12.44
C LYS A 101 -14.45 2.53 12.47
N VAL A 102 -13.81 2.63 11.31
CA VAL A 102 -12.50 3.27 11.14
C VAL A 102 -12.55 4.23 9.96
N ALA A 103 -11.88 5.38 10.06
CA ALA A 103 -11.67 6.29 8.95
C ALA A 103 -10.23 6.82 8.96
N PHE A 104 -9.64 6.90 7.78
CA PHE A 104 -8.41 7.66 7.55
C PHE A 104 -8.73 9.16 7.52
N VAL A 105 -7.95 9.97 8.22
CA VAL A 105 -8.13 11.44 8.28
C VAL A 105 -7.04 12.14 7.47
N GLY A 106 -5.80 11.72 7.64
CA GLY A 106 -4.66 12.35 6.98
C GLY A 106 -3.34 11.68 7.32
N ALA A 107 -2.30 12.07 6.58
CA ALA A 107 -0.93 11.63 6.82
C ALA A 107 0.05 12.78 6.60
N ALA A 108 1.12 12.81 7.39
CA ALA A 108 2.19 13.80 7.26
C ALA A 108 3.55 13.18 7.57
N VAL A 109 4.56 13.46 6.74
CA VAL A 109 5.95 13.12 7.06
C VAL A 109 6.39 13.96 8.25
N VAL A 110 6.82 13.33 9.33
CA VAL A 110 7.25 14.00 10.56
C VAL A 110 8.76 13.96 10.76
N LEU A 111 9.42 12.90 10.28
CA LEU A 111 10.87 12.68 10.37
C LEU A 111 11.34 11.81 9.19
N GLY A 112 12.65 11.55 9.12
CA GLY A 112 13.24 10.59 8.19
C GLY A 112 13.82 11.22 6.92
N THR A 113 14.11 10.38 5.95
CA THR A 113 14.66 10.77 4.63
C THR A 113 13.63 10.55 3.54
N VAL A 114 13.94 10.96 2.30
CA VAL A 114 13.06 10.69 1.15
C VAL A 114 12.83 9.18 1.00
N ASP A 115 13.88 8.37 1.13
CA ASP A 115 13.81 6.92 0.89
C ASP A 115 13.41 6.12 2.14
N ALA A 116 13.40 6.76 3.31
CA ALA A 116 12.98 6.16 4.57
C ALA A 116 12.25 7.19 5.46
N PRO A 117 11.04 7.62 5.08
CA PRO A 117 10.27 8.60 5.83
C PRO A 117 9.55 7.96 7.02
N VAL A 118 9.38 8.76 8.07
CA VAL A 118 8.53 8.44 9.22
C VAL A 118 7.27 9.28 9.08
N VAL A 119 6.12 8.61 8.97
CA VAL A 119 4.84 9.25 8.66
C VAL A 119 3.88 9.12 9.83
N LEU A 120 3.37 10.25 10.30
CA LEU A 120 2.24 10.28 11.24
C LEU A 120 0.95 10.08 10.44
N VAL A 121 0.13 9.13 10.86
CA VAL A 121 -1.19 8.87 10.29
C VAL A 121 -2.26 9.18 11.33
N ASP A 122 -3.13 10.13 10.99
CA ASP A 122 -4.30 10.49 11.78
C ASP A 122 -5.51 9.64 11.36
N LEU A 123 -6.19 9.08 12.35
CA LEU A 123 -7.30 8.13 12.20
C LEU A 123 -8.47 8.54 13.10
N MET A 124 -9.66 8.09 12.74
CA MET A 124 -10.81 8.01 13.63
C MET A 124 -11.19 6.55 13.84
N VAL A 125 -11.16 6.07 15.08
CA VAL A 125 -11.51 4.70 15.45
C VAL A 125 -12.66 4.75 16.45
N LYS A 126 -13.83 4.20 16.10
CA LYS A 126 -15.06 4.28 16.92
C LYS A 126 -15.35 5.72 17.36
N GLU A 127 -15.20 6.67 16.44
CA GLU A 127 -15.43 8.11 16.65
C GLU A 127 -14.44 8.78 17.63
N LEU A 128 -13.37 8.09 18.02
CA LEU A 128 -12.28 8.63 18.81
C LEU A 128 -11.04 8.88 17.94
N PRO A 129 -10.37 10.04 18.06
CA PRO A 129 -9.15 10.31 17.32
C PRO A 129 -8.04 9.37 17.78
N ARG A 130 -7.29 8.82 16.83
CA ARG A 130 -6.14 7.97 17.07
C ARG A 130 -5.01 8.35 16.13
N ARG A 131 -3.77 8.17 16.60
CA ARG A 131 -2.57 8.33 15.80
C ARG A 131 -1.76 7.07 15.80
N VAL A 132 -1.16 6.78 14.65
CA VAL A 132 -0.10 5.79 14.52
C VAL A 132 1.06 6.43 13.76
N VAL A 133 2.27 6.02 14.08
CA VAL A 133 3.48 6.45 13.35
C VAL A 133 3.96 5.27 12.53
N VAL A 134 4.16 5.47 11.23
CA VAL A 134 4.55 4.42 10.29
C VAL A 134 5.96 4.71 9.80
N ASP A 135 6.87 3.79 10.08
CA ASP A 135 8.20 3.79 9.48
C ASP A 135 8.08 3.12 8.11
N VAL A 136 8.38 3.87 7.05
CA VAL A 136 8.29 3.40 5.66
C VAL A 136 9.69 3.42 5.04
N VAL A 137 9.96 2.47 4.14
CA VAL A 137 11.19 2.43 3.33
C VAL A 137 10.82 2.19 1.87
N GLU A 138 11.53 2.82 0.95
CA GLU A 138 11.49 2.46 -0.46
C GLU A 138 12.37 1.23 -0.72
N ASP A 139 11.75 0.13 -1.16
CA ASP A 139 12.42 -1.11 -1.51
C ASP A 139 12.06 -1.51 -2.95
N ALA A 140 13.08 -1.67 -3.79
CA ALA A 140 12.93 -2.01 -5.22
C ALA A 140 11.90 -1.15 -5.97
N ARG A 141 11.87 0.17 -5.70
CA ARG A 141 10.90 1.15 -6.25
C ARG A 141 9.46 0.96 -5.78
N SER A 142 9.27 0.40 -4.58
CA SER A 142 7.96 0.28 -3.96
C SER A 142 8.06 0.60 -2.48
N TRP A 143 7.08 1.32 -1.94
CA TRP A 143 7.02 1.60 -0.51
C TRP A 143 6.68 0.34 0.29
N ARG A 144 7.33 0.18 1.43
CA ARG A 144 7.12 -0.92 2.37
C ARG A 144 7.09 -0.40 3.80
N ILE A 145 6.21 -0.99 4.62
CA ILE A 145 6.12 -0.72 6.05
C ILE A 145 7.25 -1.48 6.75
N ALA A 146 8.16 -0.72 7.36
CA ALA A 146 9.20 -1.26 8.23
C ALA A 146 8.67 -1.46 9.65
N ASN A 147 7.86 -0.54 10.16
CA ASN A 147 7.27 -0.61 11.49
C ASN A 147 6.01 0.25 11.61
N ILE A 148 5.20 -0.01 12.65
CA ILE A 148 4.06 0.81 13.03
C ILE A 148 4.11 1.00 14.55
N VAL A 149 4.19 2.24 15.02
CA VAL A 149 4.21 2.61 16.43
C VAL A 149 2.83 3.09 16.85
N TYR A 150 2.29 2.50 17.91
CA TYR A 150 0.96 2.82 18.44
C TYR A 150 1.04 3.78 19.63
N ASP A 151 -0.06 4.49 19.89
CA ASP A 151 -0.24 5.40 21.03
C ASP A 151 -0.07 4.72 22.40
N ALA A 152 -0.45 3.44 22.51
CA ALA A 152 -0.44 2.67 23.75
C ALA A 152 0.91 1.99 24.09
N GLY A 153 2.01 2.34 23.41
CA GLY A 153 3.37 2.13 23.92
C GLY A 153 4.16 0.96 23.34
N ASP A 154 3.53 0.04 22.61
CA ASP A 154 4.27 -0.94 21.80
C ASP A 154 4.23 -0.56 20.32
N ASP A 155 5.27 -0.96 19.61
CA ASP A 155 5.28 -0.96 18.14
C ASP A 155 5.05 -2.39 17.61
N PHE A 156 4.68 -2.47 16.35
CA PHE A 156 4.35 -3.72 15.65
C PHE A 156 5.52 -4.71 15.69
N VAL A 157 6.74 -4.26 15.38
CA VAL A 157 7.93 -5.13 15.38
C VAL A 157 8.21 -5.68 16.78
N SER A 158 8.12 -4.85 17.81
CA SER A 158 8.31 -5.24 19.21
C SER A 158 7.23 -6.22 19.67
N PHE A 159 5.97 -6.02 19.24
CA PHE A 159 4.88 -6.95 19.49
C PHE A 159 5.15 -8.31 18.82
N GLU A 160 5.47 -8.34 17.53
CA GLU A 160 5.73 -9.58 16.80
C GLU A 160 6.94 -10.35 17.36
N LYS A 161 8.00 -9.65 17.80
CA LYS A 161 9.13 -10.28 18.48
C LYS A 161 8.77 -10.98 19.78
N ARG A 162 7.80 -10.45 20.54
CA ARG A 162 7.31 -11.14 21.76
C ARG A 162 6.45 -12.34 21.44
N LEU A 163 5.72 -12.29 20.32
CA LEU A 163 4.93 -13.41 19.85
C LEU A 163 5.84 -14.56 19.36
N ALA A 164 6.90 -14.24 18.64
CA ALA A 164 7.87 -15.21 18.14
C ALA A 164 8.72 -15.80 19.27
N ARG A 165 8.87 -17.14 19.26
CA ARG A 165 9.83 -17.84 20.10
C ARG A 165 11.26 -17.58 19.60
N HIS A 166 12.15 -17.15 20.50
CA HIS A 166 13.60 -17.09 20.26
C HIS A 166 14.30 -18.39 20.61
#